data_AF-A0A5Q0GKK3-F1
#
_entry.id   AF-A0A5Q0GKK3-F1
#
_cell.length_a   1.000
_cell.length_b   1.000
_cell.length_c   1.000
_cell.angle_alpha   90.00
_cell.angle_beta   90.00
_cell.angle_gamma   90.00
#
_symmetry.space_group_name_H-M   'P 1'
#
loop_
_entity.id
_entity.type
_entity.pdbx_description
1 polymer ?
#
loop_
_entity_poly.entity_id
_entity_poly.type
_entity_poly.pdbx_seq_one_letter_code
_entity_poly.pdbx_strand_id
1 'polypeptide(L)'
;MKTPLKFILLWTIATFGGFLGSLFWVEVGEQSEIGLVQAAIGGLAIALPQSLILRENISIFKWVCFTLVAWVLITAIGVGAIGWVVPSGEILPLRLLYGAKIGVVGGLALGIAQCLAIRQPILWTWQWILVNSFSWAIAIPIGTTIGFILCRLTHLFLGEVAGLAMTWLVVAILTGINAYKLDRGVGV
;
A
#
# COMPACT_ATOMS: atom_id res chain seq x y z
N MET A 1 16.51 -15.74 14.33
CA MET A 1 16.56 -14.26 14.23
C MET A 1 16.68 -13.85 12.76
N LYS A 2 15.73 -13.06 12.22
CA LYS A 2 15.87 -12.47 10.88
C LYS A 2 16.80 -11.25 10.97
N THR A 3 17.77 -11.13 10.06
CA THR A 3 18.51 -9.87 9.88
C THR A 3 17.55 -8.79 9.35
N PRO A 4 17.80 -7.50 9.61
CA PRO A 4 16.93 -6.42 9.15
C PRO A 4 16.72 -6.47 7.64
N LEU A 5 17.81 -6.66 6.88
CA LEU A 5 17.77 -6.74 5.42
C LEU A 5 16.94 -7.94 4.93
N LYS A 6 17.06 -9.11 5.57
CA LYS A 6 16.25 -10.29 5.22
C LYS A 6 14.77 -10.06 5.50
N PHE A 7 14.42 -9.39 6.60
CA PHE A 7 13.03 -9.05 6.89
C PHE A 7 12.46 -8.07 5.86
N ILE A 8 13.17 -6.96 5.61
CA ILE A 8 12.75 -5.94 4.65
C ILE A 8 12.57 -6.58 3.27
N LEU A 9 13.51 -7.40 2.82
CA LEU A 9 13.39 -8.11 1.55
C LEU A 9 12.15 -9.01 1.51
N LEU A 10 11.92 -9.80 2.55
CA LEU A 10 10.75 -10.69 2.63
C LEU A 10 9.44 -9.90 2.63
N TRP A 11 9.39 -8.80 3.37
CA TRP A 11 8.26 -7.88 3.41
C TRP A 11 7.99 -7.24 2.05
N THR A 12 9.05 -6.78 1.39
CA THR A 12 8.96 -6.18 0.06
C THR A 12 8.43 -7.19 -0.94
N ILE A 13 8.99 -8.41 -0.98
CA ILE A 13 8.54 -9.48 -1.87
C ILE A 13 7.08 -9.86 -1.59
N ALA A 14 6.69 -9.98 -0.33
CA ALA A 14 5.32 -10.34 0.03
C ALA A 14 4.30 -9.25 -0.36
N THR A 15 4.64 -7.98 -0.12
CA THR A 15 3.75 -6.85 -0.43
C THR A 15 3.67 -6.61 -1.94
N PHE A 16 4.82 -6.50 -2.60
CA PHE A 16 4.90 -6.28 -4.04
C PHE A 16 4.40 -7.49 -4.84
N GLY A 17 4.76 -8.69 -4.41
CA GLY A 17 4.25 -9.94 -4.98
C GLY A 17 2.75 -10.10 -4.77
N GLY A 18 2.21 -9.65 -3.63
CA GLY A 18 0.76 -9.58 -3.40
C GLY A 18 0.05 -8.64 -4.39
N PHE A 19 0.64 -7.48 -4.66
CA PHE A 19 0.15 -6.59 -5.70
C PHE A 19 0.21 -7.24 -7.09
N LEU A 20 1.36 -7.77 -7.52
CA LEU A 20 1.48 -8.43 -8.82
C LEU A 20 0.51 -9.62 -8.96
N GLY A 21 0.34 -10.40 -7.89
CA GLY A 21 -0.63 -11.50 -7.82
C GLY A 21 -2.07 -11.00 -7.91
N SER A 22 -2.38 -9.83 -7.35
CA SER A 22 -3.72 -9.24 -7.46
C SER A 22 -4.08 -8.83 -8.89
N LEU A 23 -3.10 -8.49 -9.74
CA LEU A 23 -3.35 -8.05 -11.12
C LEU A 23 -4.00 -9.12 -12.01
N PHE A 24 -3.95 -10.39 -11.62
CA PHE A 24 -4.66 -11.47 -12.31
C PHE A 24 -6.18 -11.44 -12.07
N TRP A 25 -6.65 -10.77 -11.02
CA TRP A 25 -8.07 -10.70 -10.63
C TRP A 25 -8.59 -9.26 -10.49
N VAL A 26 -7.70 -8.28 -10.36
CA VAL A 26 -8.00 -6.86 -10.18
C VAL A 26 -7.42 -6.09 -11.35
N GLU A 27 -8.31 -5.49 -12.13
CA GLU A 27 -7.92 -4.60 -13.20
C GLU A 27 -7.47 -3.25 -12.62
N VAL A 28 -6.36 -2.74 -13.13
CA VAL A 28 -5.89 -1.39 -12.82
C VAL A 28 -6.66 -0.44 -13.73
N GLY A 29 -7.26 0.59 -13.15
CA GLY A 29 -8.14 1.49 -13.89
C GLY A 29 -8.23 2.87 -13.25
N GLU A 30 -9.16 3.66 -13.76
CA GLU A 30 -9.49 4.95 -13.16
C GLU A 30 -10.32 4.78 -11.87
N GLN A 31 -10.41 5.84 -11.07
CA GLN A 31 -10.99 5.82 -9.73
C GLN A 31 -12.44 5.30 -9.67
N SER A 32 -13.21 5.49 -10.74
CA SER A 32 -14.61 5.03 -10.86
C SER A 32 -14.75 3.55 -11.23
N GLU A 33 -13.69 2.92 -11.71
CA GLU A 33 -13.75 1.57 -12.30
C GLU A 33 -13.48 0.48 -11.26
N ILE A 34 -12.86 0.83 -10.13
CA ILE A 34 -12.47 -0.14 -9.11
C ILE A 34 -13.56 -0.31 -8.07
N GLY A 35 -14.26 -1.44 -8.15
CA GLY A 35 -15.32 -1.81 -7.23
C GLY A 35 -14.83 -2.31 -5.87
N LEU A 36 -15.75 -2.35 -4.90
CA LEU A 36 -15.48 -2.82 -3.53
C LEU A 36 -14.91 -4.26 -3.49
N VAL A 37 -15.37 -5.13 -4.40
CA VAL A 37 -14.91 -6.52 -4.48
C VAL A 37 -13.46 -6.60 -4.93
N GLN A 38 -13.07 -5.79 -5.92
CA GLN A 38 -11.69 -5.73 -6.40
C GLN A 38 -10.76 -5.19 -5.31
N ALA A 39 -11.18 -4.15 -4.58
CA ALA A 39 -10.46 -3.64 -3.42
C ALA A 39 -10.28 -4.70 -2.32
N ALA A 40 -11.31 -5.53 -2.08
CA ALA A 40 -11.23 -6.62 -1.11
C ALA A 40 -10.25 -7.73 -1.57
N ILE A 41 -10.32 -8.15 -2.83
CA ILE A 41 -9.43 -9.18 -3.40
C ILE A 41 -7.97 -8.69 -3.37
N GLY A 42 -7.73 -7.48 -3.85
CA GLY A 42 -6.40 -6.86 -3.82
C GLY A 42 -5.88 -6.70 -2.39
N GLY A 43 -6.74 -6.24 -1.47
CA GLY A 43 -6.42 -6.13 -0.05
C GLY A 43 -6.03 -7.47 0.57
N LEU A 44 -6.74 -8.56 0.26
CA LEU A 44 -6.41 -9.91 0.72
C LEU A 44 -5.07 -10.41 0.16
N ALA A 45 -4.83 -10.19 -1.13
CA ALA A 45 -3.60 -10.61 -1.80
C ALA A 45 -2.35 -10.02 -1.13
N ILE A 46 -2.48 -8.86 -0.47
CA ILE A 46 -1.40 -8.17 0.22
C ILE A 46 -1.39 -8.50 1.72
N ALA A 47 -2.55 -8.44 2.37
CA ALA A 47 -2.66 -8.63 3.81
C ALA A 47 -2.30 -10.05 4.26
N LEU A 48 -2.63 -11.07 3.46
CA LEU A 48 -2.34 -12.47 3.80
C LEU A 48 -0.83 -12.74 3.86
N PRO A 49 -0.02 -12.50 2.82
CA PRO A 49 1.44 -12.65 2.90
C PRO A 49 2.07 -11.83 4.03
N GLN A 50 1.66 -10.56 4.21
CA GLN A 50 2.19 -9.71 5.29
C GLN A 50 1.91 -10.28 6.68
N SER A 51 0.71 -10.81 6.89
CA SER A 51 0.31 -11.39 8.19
C SER A 51 1.15 -12.61 8.58
N LEU A 52 1.55 -13.43 7.60
CA LEU A 52 2.40 -14.60 7.83
C LEU A 52 3.82 -14.19 8.26
N ILE A 53 4.31 -13.05 7.77
CA ILE A 53 5.63 -12.51 8.14
C ILE A 53 5.61 -12.01 9.59
N LEU A 54 4.53 -11.32 10.00
CA LEU A 54 4.38 -10.67 11.31
C LEU A 54 3.74 -11.57 12.39
N ARG A 55 3.44 -12.83 12.07
CA ARG A 55 2.65 -13.77 12.89
C ARG A 55 3.11 -13.92 14.35
N GLU A 56 4.36 -13.60 14.66
CA GLU A 56 4.93 -13.70 15.99
C GLU A 56 4.41 -12.60 16.93
N ASN A 57 4.04 -11.42 16.41
CA ASN A 57 3.71 -10.24 17.21
C ASN A 57 2.32 -9.68 16.97
N ILE A 58 1.65 -10.10 15.90
CA ILE A 58 0.30 -9.65 15.56
C ILE A 58 -0.67 -10.82 15.46
N SER A 59 -1.96 -10.53 15.65
CA SER A 59 -3.00 -11.50 15.29
C SER A 59 -3.22 -11.48 13.78
N ILE A 60 -2.93 -12.60 13.11
CA ILE A 60 -3.14 -12.78 11.66
C ILE A 60 -4.57 -12.38 11.27
N PHE A 61 -5.57 -12.91 11.99
CA PHE A 61 -6.98 -12.63 11.72
C PHE A 61 -7.29 -11.13 11.82
N LYS A 62 -6.89 -10.47 12.90
CA LYS A 62 -7.12 -9.03 13.07
C LYS A 62 -6.43 -8.22 11.97
N TRP A 63 -5.19 -8.56 11.62
CA TRP A 63 -4.44 -7.84 10.58
C TRP A 63 -5.13 -7.90 9.23
N VAL A 64 -5.53 -9.11 8.83
CA VAL A 64 -6.21 -9.34 7.56
C VAL A 64 -7.57 -8.63 7.55
N CYS A 65 -8.38 -8.80 8.60
CA CYS A 65 -9.69 -8.16 8.70
C CYS A 65 -9.59 -6.63 8.66
N PHE A 66 -8.73 -6.01 9.48
CA PHE A 66 -8.63 -4.56 9.51
C PHE A 66 -8.02 -3.97 8.24
N THR A 67 -7.04 -4.65 7.63
CA THR A 67 -6.50 -4.22 6.32
C THR A 67 -7.55 -4.31 5.23
N LEU A 68 -8.35 -5.38 5.21
CA LEU A 68 -9.45 -5.55 4.26
C LEU A 68 -10.53 -4.47 4.44
N VAL A 69 -10.98 -4.26 5.69
CA VAL A 69 -11.97 -3.25 6.01
C VAL A 69 -11.48 -1.86 5.60
N ALA A 70 -10.20 -1.55 5.82
CA ALA A 70 -9.63 -0.29 5.36
C ALA A 70 -9.69 -0.13 3.84
N TRP A 71 -9.27 -1.12 3.07
CA TRP A 71 -9.34 -1.07 1.60
C TRP A 71 -10.76 -0.89 1.09
N VAL A 72 -11.71 -1.64 1.66
CA VAL A 72 -13.13 -1.53 1.30
C VAL A 72 -13.69 -0.16 1.67
N LEU A 73 -13.40 0.36 2.88
CA LEU A 73 -13.89 1.66 3.33
C LEU A 73 -13.32 2.81 2.50
N ILE A 74 -12.00 2.82 2.23
CA ILE A 74 -11.36 3.85 1.40
C ILE A 74 -11.99 3.88 0.00
N THR A 75 -12.27 2.70 -0.55
CA THR A 75 -12.96 2.59 -1.84
C THR A 75 -14.41 3.08 -1.76
N ALA A 76 -15.14 2.72 -0.69
CA ALA A 76 -16.55 3.10 -0.50
C ALA A 76 -16.76 4.61 -0.31
N ILE A 77 -15.83 5.30 0.36
CA ILE A 77 -15.89 6.77 0.52
C ILE A 77 -15.44 7.54 -0.73
N GLY A 78 -15.16 6.83 -1.83
CA GLY A 78 -14.84 7.44 -3.10
C GLY A 78 -13.41 7.98 -3.19
N VAL A 79 -12.49 7.60 -2.29
CA VAL A 79 -11.04 7.85 -2.48
C VAL A 79 -10.45 6.86 -3.50
N GLY A 80 -11.19 5.79 -3.79
CA GLY A 80 -10.77 4.71 -4.68
C GLY A 80 -9.80 3.75 -3.99
N ALA A 81 -9.61 2.56 -4.54
CA ALA A 81 -8.60 1.65 -4.03
C ALA A 81 -7.22 2.19 -4.44
N ILE A 82 -6.64 3.11 -3.66
CA ILE A 82 -5.43 3.88 -4.00
C ILE A 82 -4.22 3.03 -4.46
N GLY A 83 -4.22 1.72 -4.17
CA GLY A 83 -3.23 0.77 -4.65
C GLY A 83 -3.49 0.22 -6.05
N TRP A 84 -4.64 0.48 -6.65
CA TRP A 84 -5.02 0.00 -7.98
C TRP A 84 -5.53 1.13 -8.89
N VAL A 85 -5.70 2.33 -8.35
CA VAL A 85 -6.18 3.51 -9.08
C VAL A 85 -5.02 4.32 -9.64
N VAL A 86 -5.14 4.69 -10.91
CA VAL A 86 -4.27 5.68 -11.56
C VAL A 86 -4.87 7.08 -11.39
N PRO A 87 -4.14 8.09 -10.89
CA PRO A 87 -4.68 9.43 -10.75
C PRO A 87 -5.07 10.02 -12.10
N SER A 88 -6.33 10.43 -12.28
CA SER A 88 -6.82 11.03 -13.53
C SER A 88 -6.30 12.47 -13.70
N GLY A 89 -6.06 12.88 -14.96
CA GLY A 89 -5.70 14.26 -15.32
C GLY A 89 -4.61 14.35 -16.39
N GLU A 90 -4.67 15.37 -17.25
CA GLU A 90 -3.68 15.54 -18.33
C GLU A 90 -2.40 16.26 -17.90
N ILE A 91 -2.49 17.03 -16.80
CA ILE A 91 -1.41 17.91 -16.34
C ILE A 91 -0.69 17.27 -15.15
N LEU A 92 0.57 16.87 -15.38
CA LEU A 92 1.37 16.13 -14.40
C LEU A 92 1.45 16.80 -13.01
N PRO A 93 1.76 18.10 -12.85
CA PRO A 93 1.77 18.74 -11.53
C PRO A 93 0.48 18.56 -10.72
N LEU A 94 -0.68 18.64 -11.37
CA LEU A 94 -1.97 18.49 -10.70
C LEU A 94 -2.18 17.03 -10.26
N ARG A 95 -1.82 16.06 -11.13
CA ARG A 95 -1.85 14.63 -10.81
C ARG A 95 -0.98 14.30 -9.62
N LEU A 96 0.23 14.88 -9.53
CA LEU A 96 1.15 14.65 -8.41
C LEU A 96 0.60 15.20 -7.10
N LEU A 97 0.03 16.41 -7.12
CA LEU A 97 -0.56 17.02 -5.92
C LEU A 97 -1.79 16.22 -5.44
N TYR A 98 -2.66 15.82 -6.38
CA TYR A 98 -3.82 14.98 -6.06
C TYR A 98 -3.38 13.61 -5.56
N GLY A 99 -2.44 12.97 -6.24
CA GLY A 99 -1.82 11.70 -5.87
C GLY A 99 -1.22 11.71 -4.46
N ALA A 100 -0.49 12.76 -4.10
CA ALA A 100 0.03 12.94 -2.75
C ALA A 100 -1.11 13.07 -1.72
N LYS A 101 -2.15 13.85 -2.00
CA LYS A 101 -3.30 14.01 -1.08
C LYS A 101 -4.03 12.68 -0.84
N ILE A 102 -4.36 11.94 -1.90
CA ILE A 102 -5.02 10.63 -1.77
C ILE A 102 -4.10 9.61 -1.08
N GLY A 103 -2.79 9.70 -1.32
CA GLY A 103 -1.79 8.87 -0.65
C GLY A 103 -1.73 9.11 0.85
N VAL A 104 -1.73 10.38 1.28
CA VAL A 104 -1.80 10.72 2.72
C VAL A 104 -3.05 10.12 3.34
N VAL A 105 -4.22 10.34 2.72
CA VAL A 105 -5.52 9.89 3.26
C VAL A 105 -5.60 8.38 3.33
N GLY A 106 -5.28 7.67 2.24
CA GLY A 106 -5.37 6.22 2.24
C GLY A 106 -4.29 5.56 3.10
N GLY A 107 -3.08 6.11 3.16
CA GLY A 107 -2.04 5.62 4.07
C GLY A 107 -2.40 5.84 5.55
N LEU A 108 -3.04 6.97 5.89
CA LEU A 108 -3.59 7.18 7.24
C LEU A 108 -4.69 6.17 7.56
N ALA A 109 -5.65 5.98 6.66
CA ALA A 109 -6.76 5.05 6.87
C ALA A 109 -6.27 3.60 7.04
N LEU A 110 -5.34 3.15 6.20
CA LEU A 110 -4.69 1.84 6.33
C LEU A 110 -3.91 1.72 7.65
N GLY A 111 -3.13 2.74 7.98
CA GLY A 111 -2.38 2.81 9.23
C GLY A 111 -3.30 2.66 10.45
N ILE A 112 -4.33 3.51 10.56
CA ILE A 112 -5.29 3.51 11.67
C ILE A 112 -5.98 2.17 11.82
N ALA A 113 -6.41 1.56 10.71
CA ALA A 113 -7.07 0.27 10.77
C ALA A 113 -6.10 -0.84 11.23
N GLN A 114 -4.90 -0.91 10.63
CA GLN A 114 -3.88 -1.90 10.98
C GLN A 114 -3.38 -1.76 12.42
N CYS A 115 -3.40 -0.56 12.97
CA CYS A 115 -3.08 -0.30 14.36
C CYS A 115 -3.95 -1.08 15.35
N LEU A 116 -5.20 -1.40 15.01
CA LEU A 116 -6.06 -2.22 15.85
C LEU A 116 -5.64 -3.71 15.90
N ALA A 117 -4.76 -4.13 14.98
CA ALA A 117 -4.16 -5.47 14.97
C ALA A 117 -2.79 -5.54 15.68
N ILE A 118 -2.12 -4.40 15.85
CA ILE A 118 -0.79 -4.29 16.46
C ILE A 118 -0.95 -4.36 18.00
N ARG A 119 -0.24 -5.31 18.64
CA ARG A 119 -0.29 -5.51 20.10
C ARG A 119 0.70 -4.63 20.90
N GLN A 120 1.44 -3.75 20.21
CA GLN A 120 2.52 -2.96 20.79
C GLN A 120 2.06 -1.65 21.46
N PRO A 121 2.95 -0.97 22.23
CA PRO A 121 2.64 0.30 22.88
C PRO A 121 2.15 1.38 21.90
N ILE A 122 1.33 2.30 22.42
CA ILE A 122 0.67 3.38 21.65
C ILE A 122 1.65 4.20 20.78
N LEU A 123 2.90 4.39 21.23
CA LEU A 123 3.95 5.12 20.49
C LEU A 123 4.32 4.43 19.16
N TRP A 124 4.46 3.10 19.16
CA TRP A 124 4.79 2.32 17.95
C TRP A 124 3.63 2.28 16.97
N THR A 125 2.41 2.23 17.51
CA THR A 125 1.16 2.33 16.77
C THR A 125 1.07 3.67 16.02
N TRP A 126 1.36 4.79 16.69
CA TRP A 126 1.41 6.10 16.03
C TRP A 126 2.49 6.21 14.96
N GLN A 127 3.68 5.66 15.24
CA GLN A 127 4.75 5.61 14.24
C GLN A 127 4.32 4.83 13.00
N TRP A 128 3.61 3.71 13.15
CA TRP A 128 3.06 2.94 12.02
C TRP A 128 2.12 3.78 11.16
N ILE A 129 1.17 4.51 11.78
CA ILE A 129 0.22 5.37 11.07
C ILE A 129 0.96 6.42 10.23
N LEU A 130 1.90 7.13 10.85
CA LEU A 130 2.66 8.17 10.18
C LEU A 130 3.50 7.61 9.05
N VAL A 131 4.22 6.51 9.29
CA VAL A 131 5.03 5.86 8.27
C VAL A 131 4.17 5.42 7.09
N ASN A 132 3.01 4.82 7.34
CA ASN A 132 2.13 4.36 6.26
C ASN A 132 1.64 5.55 5.43
N SER A 133 1.18 6.63 6.09
CA SER A 133 0.78 7.87 5.43
C SER A 133 1.89 8.50 4.59
N PHE A 134 3.09 8.69 5.14
CA PHE A 134 4.22 9.25 4.40
C PHE A 134 4.70 8.35 3.27
N SER A 135 4.65 7.02 3.45
CA SER A 135 5.07 6.07 2.43
C SER A 135 4.18 6.18 1.19
N TRP A 136 2.85 6.17 1.36
CA TRP A 136 1.91 6.42 0.27
C TRP A 136 2.02 7.85 -0.28
N ALA A 137 2.25 8.80 0.63
CA ALA A 137 2.65 10.18 0.42
C ALA A 137 3.61 10.40 -0.74
N ILE A 138 4.73 9.69 -0.63
CA ILE A 138 5.90 9.80 -1.50
C ILE A 138 5.78 8.86 -2.69
N ALA A 139 5.27 7.65 -2.47
CA ALA A 139 5.24 6.61 -3.49
C ALA A 139 4.28 6.93 -4.62
N ILE A 140 3.07 7.46 -4.35
CA ILE A 140 2.10 7.76 -5.41
C ILE A 140 2.67 8.78 -6.41
N PRO A 141 3.23 9.93 -6.00
CA PRO A 141 3.87 10.86 -6.93
C PRO A 141 5.00 10.24 -7.75
N ILE A 142 5.85 9.40 -7.14
CA ILE A 142 6.93 8.69 -7.85
C ILE A 142 6.36 7.77 -8.94
N GLY A 143 5.43 6.89 -8.57
CA GLY A 143 4.82 5.97 -9.51
C GLY A 143 4.02 6.67 -10.60
N THR A 144 3.29 7.73 -10.26
CA THR A 144 2.55 8.55 -11.23
C THR A 144 3.48 9.23 -12.23
N THR A 145 4.64 9.72 -11.78
CA THR A 145 5.63 10.33 -12.67
C THR A 145 6.18 9.30 -13.66
N ILE A 146 6.58 8.12 -13.15
CA ILE A 146 7.11 7.04 -13.98
C ILE A 146 6.04 6.56 -14.97
N GLY A 147 4.82 6.34 -14.49
CA GLY A 147 3.70 5.86 -15.29
C GLY A 147 3.31 6.83 -16.40
N PHE A 148 3.23 8.12 -16.08
CA PHE A 148 2.95 9.16 -17.07
C PHE A 148 4.03 9.25 -18.16
N ILE A 149 5.32 9.20 -17.78
CA ILE A 149 6.43 9.22 -18.74
C ILE A 149 6.36 7.99 -19.66
N LEU A 150 6.20 6.80 -19.09
CA LEU A 150 6.11 5.56 -19.86
C LEU A 150 4.90 5.55 -20.79
N CYS A 151 3.73 5.98 -20.31
CA CYS A 151 2.50 6.07 -21.09
C CYS A 151 2.66 7.06 -22.26
N ARG A 152 3.31 8.21 -22.03
CA ARG A 152 3.60 9.19 -23.09
C ARG A 152 4.59 8.68 -24.14
N LEU A 153 5.57 7.88 -23.73
CA LEU A 153 6.58 7.33 -24.65
C LEU A 153 6.06 6.14 -25.46
N THR A 154 5.22 5.31 -24.86
CA THR A 154 4.74 4.05 -25.46
C THR A 154 3.35 4.15 -26.07
N HIS A 155 2.57 5.17 -25.68
CA HIS A 155 1.14 5.30 -25.95
C HIS A 155 0.30 4.12 -25.43
N LEU A 156 0.82 3.37 -24.45
CA LEU A 156 0.15 2.22 -23.85
C LEU A 156 -0.21 2.49 -22.38
N PHE A 157 -1.43 2.14 -21.99
CA PHE A 157 -1.88 2.19 -20.60
C PHE A 157 -1.02 1.33 -19.65
N LEU A 158 -0.34 0.32 -20.19
CA LEU A 158 0.62 -0.49 -19.44
C LEU A 158 1.72 0.34 -18.76
N GLY A 159 2.04 1.52 -19.30
CA GLY A 159 2.92 2.49 -18.63
C GLY A 159 2.41 2.90 -17.25
N GLU A 160 1.12 3.20 -17.11
CA GLU A 160 0.50 3.56 -15.83
C GLU A 160 0.49 2.38 -14.84
N VAL A 161 0.25 1.16 -15.34
CA VAL A 161 0.36 -0.08 -14.53
C VAL A 161 1.80 -0.27 -14.00
N ALA A 162 2.81 -0.02 -14.84
CA ALA A 162 4.21 -0.06 -14.41
C ALA A 162 4.54 1.05 -13.39
N GLY A 163 3.97 2.24 -13.56
CA GLY A 163 4.06 3.32 -12.56
C GLY A 163 3.48 2.91 -11.21
N LEU A 164 2.30 2.28 -11.21
CA LEU A 164 1.66 1.77 -10.00
C LEU A 164 2.45 0.62 -9.36
N ALA A 165 3.08 -0.25 -10.16
CA ALA A 165 4.01 -1.25 -9.66
C ALA A 165 5.18 -0.59 -8.90
N MET A 166 5.71 0.52 -9.42
CA MET A 166 6.73 1.30 -8.73
C MET A 166 6.22 1.94 -7.43
N THR A 167 4.98 2.44 -7.40
CA THR A 167 4.33 2.91 -6.16
C THR A 167 4.37 1.81 -5.10
N TRP A 168 3.88 0.61 -5.44
CA TRP A 168 3.86 -0.52 -4.49
C TRP A 168 5.24 -0.95 -4.03
N LEU A 169 6.22 -0.97 -4.93
CA LEU A 169 7.60 -1.30 -4.59
C LEU A 169 8.17 -0.31 -3.56
N VAL A 170 7.97 0.99 -3.77
CA VAL A 170 8.43 2.05 -2.85
C VAL A 170 7.71 1.96 -1.51
N VAL A 171 6.37 1.83 -1.51
CA VAL A 171 5.58 1.65 -0.27
C VAL A 171 6.07 0.43 0.50
N ALA A 172 6.31 -0.69 -0.19
CA ALA A 172 6.75 -1.92 0.44
C ALA A 172 8.13 -1.78 1.10
N ILE A 173 9.09 -1.13 0.44
CA ILE A 173 10.41 -0.87 1.03
C ILE A 173 10.29 0.04 2.26
N LEU A 174 9.59 1.18 2.13
CA LEU A 174 9.47 2.17 3.20
C LEU A 174 8.73 1.61 4.43
N THR A 175 7.61 0.91 4.21
CA THR A 175 6.87 0.27 5.30
C THR A 175 7.64 -0.91 5.90
N GLY A 176 8.39 -1.68 5.10
CA GLY A 176 9.19 -2.81 5.55
C GLY A 176 10.27 -2.45 6.56
N ILE A 177 10.91 -1.28 6.39
CA ILE A 177 11.92 -0.77 7.33
C ILE A 177 11.32 -0.59 8.73
N ASN A 178 10.08 -0.11 8.84
CA ASN A 178 9.42 0.10 10.12
C ASN A 178 8.66 -1.15 10.61
N ALA A 179 8.13 -1.97 9.71
CA ALA A 179 7.55 -3.26 10.04
C ALA A 179 8.58 -4.18 10.72
N TYR A 180 9.88 -4.07 10.37
CA TYR A 180 10.93 -4.79 11.08
C TYR A 180 11.02 -4.41 12.57
N LYS A 181 10.81 -3.14 12.90
CA LYS A 181 10.83 -2.66 14.28
C LYS A 181 9.61 -3.19 15.06
N LEU A 182 8.45 -3.24 14.39
CA LEU A 182 7.23 -3.88 14.91
C LEU A 182 7.38 -5.40 15.10
N ASP A 183 8.14 -6.10 14.24
CA ASP A 183 8.40 -7.54 14.40
C ASP A 183 9.37 -7.85 15.55
N ARG A 184 10.21 -6.90 15.96
CA ARG A 184 11.19 -7.16 17.00
C ARG A 184 10.73 -6.84 18.42
N GLY A 185 9.66 -6.07 18.60
CA GLY A 185 9.21 -5.65 19.93
C GLY A 185 10.31 -4.95 20.75
N VAL A 186 11.34 -4.42 20.09
CA VAL A 186 12.49 -3.82 20.77
C VAL A 186 12.08 -2.44 21.25
N GLY A 187 11.57 -2.41 22.49
CA GLY A 187 11.86 -1.31 23.38
C GLY A 187 13.37 -1.19 23.52
N VAL A 188 13.87 0.03 23.35
CA VAL A 188 15.03 0.48 24.12
C VAL A 188 14.65 0.42 25.59
#